data_AF-A0A8J5VCC1-F1
#
_entry.id   AF-A0A8J5VCC1-F1
#
_cell.length_a   1.000
_cell.length_b   1.000
_cell.length_c   1.000
_cell.angle_alpha   90.00
_cell.angle_beta   90.00
_cell.angle_gamma   90.00
#
_symmetry.space_group_name_H-M   'P 1'
#
loop_
_entity.id
_entity.type
_entity.pdbx_description
1 polymer ?
#
loop_
_entity_poly.entity_id
_entity_poly.type
_entity_poly.pdbx_seq_one_letter_code
_entity_poly.pdbx_strand_id
1 'polypeptide(L)'
;MIENTWTPVYFFEILLLTPIVALVMYFGLLAFDAGENVAFISLCIYVCAAMSCLFANCLMGEMLKTECDRLLDAYYQCDWYVMPLKYRGIVLICMIYTRNPFKITAGKVYEFSFNAFAGIVKNSLAYVSILRTLLV
;
A
#
# COMPACT_ATOMS: atom_id res chain seq x y z
N MET A 1 -10.70 7.81 13.51
CA MET A 1 -11.80 8.29 12.64
C MET A 1 -11.33 8.52 11.21
N ILE A 2 -10.19 9.18 10.99
CA ILE A 2 -9.58 9.37 9.67
C ILE A 2 -9.16 8.04 9.02
N GLU A 3 -8.53 7.13 9.78
CA GLU A 3 -8.12 5.82 9.27
C GLU A 3 -9.24 5.00 8.65
N ASN A 4 -10.41 4.95 9.32
CA ASN A 4 -11.56 4.18 8.87
C ASN A 4 -12.19 4.73 7.57
N THR A 5 -11.85 5.98 7.20
CA THR A 5 -12.26 6.61 5.94
C THR A 5 -11.31 6.24 4.80
N TRP A 6 -10.01 6.09 5.06
CA TRP A 6 -9.00 5.77 4.04
C TRP A 6 -8.84 4.27 3.80
N THR A 7 -9.09 3.43 4.80
CA THR A 7 -9.09 1.97 4.67
C THR A 7 -9.94 1.44 3.51
N PRO A 8 -11.20 1.87 3.31
CA PRO A 8 -11.99 1.45 2.15
C PRO A 8 -11.44 2.02 0.84
N VAL A 9 -10.91 3.25 0.83
CA VAL A 9 -10.32 3.88 -0.36
C VAL A 9 -9.13 3.06 -0.86
N TYR A 10 -8.22 2.66 0.02
CA TYR A 10 -7.08 1.81 -0.34
C TYR A 10 -7.49 0.40 -0.75
N PHE A 11 -8.57 -0.14 -0.18
CA PHE A 11 -9.11 -1.42 -0.61
C PHE A 11 -9.64 -1.36 -2.05
N PHE A 12 -10.41 -0.32 -2.37
CA PHE A 12 -10.85 -0.05 -3.74
C PHE A 12 -9.68 0.22 -4.68
N GLU A 13 -8.65 0.93 -4.21
CA GLU A 13 -7.44 1.19 -4.99
C GLU A 13 -6.75 -0.12 -5.40
N ILE A 14 -6.50 -1.05 -4.46
CA ILE A 14 -5.87 -2.34 -4.79
C ILE A 14 -6.79 -3.20 -5.67
N LEU A 15 -8.10 -3.24 -5.37
CA LEU A 15 -9.09 -4.00 -6.14
C LEU A 15 -9.16 -3.54 -7.60
N LEU A 16 -9.09 -2.23 -7.85
CA LEU A 16 -9.16 -1.64 -9.18
C LEU A 16 -7.81 -1.64 -9.90
N LEU A 17 -6.71 -1.44 -9.18
CA LEU A 17 -5.37 -1.36 -9.78
C LEU A 17 -4.90 -2.73 -10.30
N THR A 18 -5.20 -3.82 -9.60
CA THR A 18 -4.81 -5.19 -10.00
C THR A 18 -5.29 -5.57 -11.42
N PRO A 19 -6.60 -5.46 -11.76
CA PRO A 19 -7.09 -5.74 -13.10
C PRO A 19 -6.61 -4.72 -14.14
N ILE A 20 -6.43 -3.45 -13.77
CA ILE A 20 -5.89 -2.42 -14.68
C ILE A 20 -4.47 -2.78 -15.11
N VAL A 21 -3.59 -3.13 -14.16
CA VAL A 21 -2.21 -3.53 -14.45
C VAL A 21 -2.17 -4.81 -15.30
N ALA A 22 -3.05 -5.78 -15.03
CA ALA A 22 -3.17 -7.00 -15.83
C ALA A 22 -3.58 -6.71 -17.29
N LEU A 23 -4.57 -5.83 -17.51
CA LEU A 23 -5.00 -5.40 -18.84
C LEU A 23 -3.88 -4.67 -19.59
N VAL A 24 -3.20 -3.74 -18.92
CA VAL A 24 -2.06 -3.00 -19.49
C VAL A 24 -0.93 -3.94 -19.91
N MET A 25 -0.60 -4.95 -19.10
CA MET A 25 0.40 -5.95 -19.47
C MET A 25 -0.04 -6.79 -20.67
N TYR A 26 -1.32 -7.14 -20.78
CA TYR A 26 -1.84 -7.87 -21.94
C TYR A 26 -1.77 -7.04 -23.23
N PHE A 27 -2.19 -5.77 -23.19
CA PHE A 27 -2.03 -4.86 -24.33
C PHE A 27 -0.55 -4.66 -24.70
N GLY A 28 0.36 -4.70 -23.72
CA GLY A 28 1.80 -4.62 -23.96
C GLY A 28 2.32 -5.82 -24.76
N LEU A 29 1.82 -7.02 -24.47
CA LEU A 29 2.16 -8.22 -25.23
C LEU A 29 1.61 -8.18 -26.67
N LEU A 30 0.39 -7.68 -26.86
CA LEU A 30 -0.20 -7.51 -28.19
C LEU A 30 0.58 -6.48 -29.01
N ALA A 31 0.96 -5.35 -28.41
CA ALA A 31 1.77 -4.32 -29.07
C ALA A 31 3.16 -4.84 -29.47
N PHE A 32 3.75 -5.69 -28.64
CA PHE A 32 5.03 -6.35 -28.95
C PHE A 32 4.90 -7.30 -30.15
N ASP A 33 3.85 -8.11 -30.20
CA ASP A 33 3.59 -9.04 -31.31
C ASP A 33 3.25 -8.32 -32.63
N ALA A 34 2.57 -7.18 -32.53
CA ALA A 34 2.27 -6.30 -33.66
C ALA A 34 3.46 -5.45 -34.13
N GLY A 35 4.59 -5.45 -33.41
CA GLY A 35 5.75 -4.60 -33.72
C GLY A 35 5.54 -3.11 -33.45
N GLU A 36 4.51 -2.73 -32.69
CA GLU A 36 4.21 -1.34 -32.33
C GLU A 36 5.07 -0.85 -31.16
N ASN A 37 6.33 -0.53 -31.47
CA ASN A 37 7.33 -0.10 -30.47
C ASN A 37 6.88 1.10 -29.62
N VAL A 38 6.11 2.04 -30.19
CA VAL A 38 5.64 3.25 -29.47
C VAL A 38 4.62 2.88 -28.38
N ALA A 39 3.66 2.01 -28.70
CA ALA A 39 2.66 1.54 -27.74
C ALA A 39 3.32 0.73 -26.61
N PHE A 40 4.27 -0.14 -26.96
CA PHE A 40 5.04 -0.90 -25.97
C PHE A 40 5.79 0.00 -24.98
N ILE A 41 6.52 1.01 -25.47
CA ILE A 41 7.26 1.96 -24.62
C ILE A 41 6.30 2.73 -23.69
N SER A 42 5.17 3.22 -24.22
CA SER A 42 4.18 3.93 -23.42
C SER A 42 3.61 3.06 -22.29
N LEU A 43 3.36 1.78 -22.56
CA LEU A 43 2.85 0.83 -21.58
C LEU A 43 3.89 0.51 -20.50
N CYS A 44 5.17 0.35 -20.88
CA CYS A 44 6.25 0.21 -19.92
C CYS A 44 6.35 1.41 -18.98
N ILE A 45 6.24 2.64 -19.51
CA ILE A 45 6.27 3.86 -18.70
C ILE A 45 5.09 3.88 -17.72
N TYR A 46 3.89 3.50 -18.18
CA TYR A 46 2.70 3.43 -17.31
C TYR A 46 2.89 2.45 -16.15
N VAL A 47 3.40 1.24 -16.43
CA VAL A 47 3.68 0.24 -15.39
C VAL A 47 4.73 0.77 -14.42
N CYS A 48 5.84 1.33 -14.90
CA CYS A 48 6.86 1.93 -14.04
C CYS A 48 6.29 3.05 -13.14
N ALA A 49 5.43 3.91 -13.69
CA ALA A 49 4.79 4.98 -12.93
C ALA A 49 3.85 4.42 -11.84
N ALA A 50 2.98 3.47 -12.19
CA ALA A 50 2.08 2.82 -11.24
C ALA A 50 2.85 2.13 -10.09
N MET A 51 3.96 1.47 -10.42
CA MET A 51 4.83 0.82 -9.44
C MET A 51 5.51 1.83 -8.52
N SER A 52 5.93 2.98 -9.04
CA SER A 52 6.50 4.06 -8.23
C SER A 52 5.48 4.70 -7.27
N CYS A 53 4.23 4.89 -7.72
CA CYS A 53 3.16 5.39 -6.87
C CYS A 53 2.83 4.42 -5.74
N LEU A 54 2.72 3.12 -6.04
CA LEU A 54 2.53 2.08 -5.03
C LEU A 54 3.67 2.07 -4.00
N PHE A 55 4.91 2.18 -4.47
CA PHE A 55 6.08 2.21 -3.60
C PHE A 55 6.08 3.43 -2.67
N ALA A 56 5.73 4.61 -3.18
CA ALA A 56 5.60 5.83 -2.39
C ALA A 56 4.51 5.69 -1.29
N ASN A 57 3.36 5.11 -1.62
CA ASN A 57 2.29 4.84 -0.64
C ASN A 57 2.74 3.85 0.45
N CYS A 58 3.44 2.77 0.07
CA CYS A 58 4.03 1.83 1.03
C CYS A 58 5.02 2.51 1.99
N LEU A 59 5.96 3.27 1.43
CA LEU A 59 6.97 3.99 2.22
C LEU A 59 6.33 4.97 3.21
N MET A 60 5.32 5.71 2.77
CA MET A 60 4.62 6.66 3.62
C MET A 60 3.90 5.96 4.77
N GLY A 61 3.30 4.78 4.51
CA GLY A 61 2.70 3.94 5.54
C GLY A 61 3.71 3.40 6.56
N GLU A 62 4.88 2.98 6.12
CA GLU A 62 5.94 2.44 6.98
C GLU A 62 6.61 3.52 7.84
N MET A 63 6.88 4.69 7.25
CA MET A 63 7.41 5.86 7.97
C MET A 63 6.43 6.33 9.05
N LEU A 64 5.13 6.40 8.74
CA LEU A 64 4.11 6.79 9.70
C LEU A 64 4.04 5.81 10.87
N LYS A 65 4.11 4.50 10.60
CA LYS A 65 4.15 3.46 11.64
C LYS A 65 5.37 3.61 12.56
N THR A 66 6.53 3.83 11.97
CA THR A 66 7.80 3.99 12.71
C THR A 66 7.77 5.22 13.62
N GLU A 67 7.24 6.35 13.14
CA GLU A 67 7.10 7.55 13.95
C GLU A 67 6.04 7.39 15.07
N CYS A 68 4.94 6.67 14.80
CA CYS A 68 3.97 6.34 15.85
C CYS A 68 4.59 5.48 16.97
N ASP A 69 5.39 4.48 16.63
CA ASP A 69 6.07 3.62 17.60
C ASP A 69 7.10 4.43 18.42
N ARG A 70 7.86 5.33 17.79
CA ARG A 70 8.78 6.24 18.49
C ARG A 70 8.06 7.19 19.44
N LEU A 71 6.93 7.76 19.03
CA LEU A 71 6.12 8.63 19.87
C LEU A 71 5.55 7.85 21.06
N LEU A 72 5.10 6.61 20.84
CA LEU A 72 4.64 5.72 21.91
C LEU A 72 5.73 5.53 22.97
N ASP A 73 6.95 5.22 22.53
CA ASP A 73 8.09 4.98 23.42
C ASP A 73 8.48 6.25 24.19
N ALA A 74 8.44 7.42 23.54
CA ALA A 74 8.64 8.72 24.19
C ALA A 74 7.57 9.03 25.25
N TYR A 75 6.30 8.71 24.98
CA TYR A 75 5.23 8.83 25.98
C TYR A 75 5.41 7.86 27.15
N TYR A 76 5.93 6.64 26.89
CA TYR A 76 6.23 5.65 27.92
C TYR A 76 7.39 6.05 28.83
N GLN A 77 8.41 6.70 28.26
CA GLN A 77 9.55 7.22 29.02
C GLN A 77 9.25 8.53 29.75
N CYS A 78 8.17 9.23 29.39
CA CYS A 78 7.71 10.36 30.17
C CYS A 78 7.17 9.87 31.52
N ASP A 79 7.54 10.52 32.63
CA ASP A 79 7.02 10.29 33.98
C ASP A 79 5.53 10.71 34.08
N TRP A 80 4.67 10.13 33.26
CA TRP A 80 3.24 10.43 33.18
C TRP A 80 2.53 10.18 34.51
N TYR A 81 3.08 9.28 35.33
CA TYR A 81 2.64 9.04 36.70
C TYR A 81 2.88 10.25 37.62
N VAL A 82 3.78 11.16 37.31
CA VAL A 82 4.10 12.31 38.19
C VAL A 82 3.36 13.58 37.74
N MET A 83 2.74 13.55 36.55
CA MET A 83 2.01 14.70 36.00
C MET A 83 0.64 14.96 36.67
N PRO A 84 0.16 16.23 36.64
CA PRO A 84 -1.17 16.59 37.10
C PRO A 84 -2.27 15.78 36.39
N LEU A 85 -3.39 15.49 37.09
CA LEU A 85 -4.50 14.68 36.57
C LEU A 85 -5.00 15.13 35.18
N LYS A 86 -4.96 16.44 34.90
CA LYS A 86 -5.39 17.03 33.63
C LYS A 86 -4.51 16.59 32.45
N TYR A 87 -3.21 16.37 32.67
CA TYR A 87 -2.25 15.95 31.64
C TYR A 87 -2.11 14.43 31.56
N ARG A 88 -2.27 13.72 32.69
CA ARG A 88 -2.31 12.24 32.75
C ARG A 88 -3.33 11.64 31.78
N GLY A 89 -4.56 12.17 31.77
CA GLY A 89 -5.62 11.70 30.86
C GLY A 89 -5.27 11.90 29.39
N ILE A 90 -4.62 13.02 29.05
CA ILE A 90 -4.20 13.34 27.68
C ILE A 90 -3.10 12.38 27.23
N VAL A 91 -2.09 12.14 28.06
CA VAL A 91 -0.99 11.20 27.74
C VAL A 91 -1.49 9.76 27.59
N LEU A 92 -2.43 9.32 28.44
CA LEU A 92 -3.08 8.00 28.31
C LEU A 92 -3.86 7.87 27.00
N ILE A 93 -4.61 8.89 26.61
CA ILE A 93 -5.32 8.92 25.32
C ILE A 93 -4.33 8.88 24.16
N CYS A 94 -3.25 9.67 24.23
CA CYS A 94 -2.18 9.68 23.23
C CYS A 94 -1.50 8.32 23.10
N MET A 95 -1.15 7.66 24.21
CA MET A 95 -0.60 6.30 24.23
C MET A 95 -1.55 5.27 23.61
N ILE A 96 -2.85 5.31 23.95
CA ILE A 96 -3.83 4.40 23.37
C ILE A 96 -3.94 4.62 21.85
N TYR A 97 -3.84 5.88 21.41
CA TYR A 97 -3.83 6.24 20.00
C TYR A 97 -2.56 5.81 19.26
N THR A 98 -1.39 5.88 19.89
CA THR A 98 -0.11 5.48 19.27
C THR A 98 0.15 3.97 19.35
N ARG A 99 -0.40 3.29 20.37
CA ARG A 99 -0.32 1.83 20.55
C ARG A 99 -1.20 1.04 19.59
N ASN A 100 -2.25 1.66 19.07
CA ASN A 100 -2.82 1.25 17.80
C ASN A 100 -2.16 2.10 16.72
N PRO A 101 -0.88 1.83 16.37
CA PRO A 101 -0.28 2.54 15.26
C PRO A 101 -1.26 2.33 14.12
N PHE A 102 -1.60 3.43 13.45
CA PHE A 102 -2.45 3.42 12.27
C PHE A 102 -1.91 2.34 11.34
N LYS A 103 -2.46 1.14 11.44
CA LYS A 103 -2.08 0.05 10.57
C LYS A 103 -2.87 0.38 9.34
N ILE A 104 -2.24 1.09 8.42
CA ILE A 104 -2.73 1.24 7.05
C ILE A 104 -2.80 -0.18 6.46
N THR A 105 -3.87 -0.86 6.82
CA THR A 105 -4.19 -2.22 6.47
C THR A 105 -5.39 -2.04 5.58
N ALA A 106 -5.22 -2.26 4.28
CA ALA A 106 -6.36 -2.41 3.41
C ALA A 106 -7.13 -3.66 3.88
N GLY A 107 -8.24 -3.44 4.58
CA GLY A 107 -9.24 -4.45 4.92
C GLY A 107 -8.78 -5.65 5.75
N LYS A 108 -7.78 -5.53 6.66
CA LYS A 108 -7.26 -6.67 7.48
C LYS A 108 -6.63 -7.83 6.69
N VAL A 109 -6.48 -7.73 5.37
CA VAL A 109 -5.93 -8.79 4.50
C VAL A 109 -4.64 -8.36 3.79
N TYR A 110 -4.42 -7.05 3.60
CA TYR A 110 -3.22 -6.51 2.95
C TYR A 110 -2.59 -5.40 3.79
N GLU A 111 -1.46 -5.72 4.45
CA GLU A 111 -0.54 -4.69 4.92
C GLU A 111 0.20 -4.14 3.68
N PHE A 112 0.26 -2.81 3.52
CA PHE A 112 1.13 -2.17 2.53
C PHE A 112 2.59 -2.50 2.88
N SER A 113 3.05 -3.62 2.38
CA SER A 113 4.40 -4.15 2.57
C SER A 113 4.98 -4.45 1.19
N PHE A 114 6.30 -4.40 1.08
CA PHE A 114 7.02 -4.86 -0.11
C PHE A 114 6.60 -6.28 -0.54
N ASN A 115 6.16 -7.12 0.40
CA ASN A 115 5.67 -8.45 0.13
C ASN A 115 4.31 -8.46 -0.61
N ALA A 116 3.41 -7.52 -0.28
CA ALA A 116 2.13 -7.36 -0.99
C ALA A 116 2.35 -6.91 -2.44
N PHE A 117 3.27 -5.98 -2.66
CA PHE A 117 3.70 -5.55 -3.98
C PHE A 117 4.23 -6.73 -4.82
N ALA A 118 5.13 -7.54 -4.24
CA ALA A 118 5.64 -8.74 -4.90
C ALA A 118 4.52 -9.75 -5.22
N GLY A 119 3.52 -9.87 -4.34
CA GLY A 119 2.32 -10.68 -4.57
C GLY A 119 1.48 -10.20 -5.76
N ILE A 120 1.22 -8.89 -5.86
CA ILE A 120 0.46 -8.29 -6.97
C ILE A 120 1.17 -8.51 -8.31
N VAL A 121 2.50 -8.34 -8.35
CA VAL A 121 3.30 -8.59 -9.56
C VAL A 121 3.22 -10.06 -9.97
N LYS A 122 3.45 -10.99 -9.01
CA LYS A 122 3.37 -12.44 -9.27
C LYS A 122 1.99 -12.85 -9.76
N ASN A 123 0.93 -12.37 -9.12
CA ASN A 123 -0.43 -12.68 -9.52
C ASN A 123 -0.76 -12.13 -10.90
N SER A 124 -0.38 -10.88 -11.20
CA SER A 124 -0.61 -10.29 -12.52
C SER A 124 0.13 -11.06 -13.62
N LEU A 125 1.38 -11.49 -13.38
CA LEU A 125 2.13 -12.36 -14.30
C LEU A 125 1.47 -13.74 -14.47
N ALA A 126 0.94 -14.32 -13.39
CA ALA A 126 0.21 -15.58 -13.44
C ALA A 126 -1.08 -15.45 -14.27
N TYR A 127 -1.84 -14.37 -14.10
CA TYR A 127 -3.03 -14.08 -14.92
C TYR A 127 -2.68 -13.95 -16.40
N VAL A 128 -1.63 -13.18 -16.72
CA VAL A 128 -1.15 -13.03 -18.10
C VAL A 128 -0.72 -14.38 -18.68
N SER A 129 -0.01 -15.20 -17.90
CA SER A 129 0.44 -16.53 -18.34
C SER A 129 -0.75 -17.45 -18.65
N ILE A 130 -1.74 -17.51 -17.76
CA ILE A 130 -2.97 -18.30 -17.96
C ILE A 130 -3.72 -17.82 -19.20
N LEU A 131 -3.90 -16.51 -19.36
CA LEU A 131 -4.59 -15.93 -20.50
C LEU A 131 -3.88 -16.27 -21.82
N ARG A 132 -2.54 -16.24 -21.83
CA ARG A 132 -1.74 -16.63 -22.99
C ARG A 132 -1.89 -18.11 -23.34
N THR A 133 -1.96 -18.99 -22.34
CA THR A 133 -2.16 -20.44 -22.55
C THR A 133 -3.60 -20.78 -22.96
N LEU A 134 -4.59 -19.96 -22.64
CA LEU A 134 -5.99 -20.18 -23.05
C LEU A 134 -6.32 -19.61 -24.45
N LEU A 135 -5.59 -18.59 -24.90
CA LEU A 135 -5.79 -17.95 -26.21
C LEU A 135 -4.91 -18.54 -27.33
N VAL A 136 -3.91 -19.37 -27.00
CA VAL A 136 -3.07 -20.14 -27.94
C VAL A 136 -3.51 -21.59 -27.94
#